data_AF-A0A836L2W2-F1
#
_entry.id   AF-A0A836L2W2-F1
#
_cell.length_a   1.000
_cell.length_b   1.000
_cell.length_c   1.000
_cell.angle_alpha   90.00
_cell.angle_beta   90.00
_cell.angle_gamma   90.00
#
_symmetry.space_group_name_H-M   'P 1'
#
loop_
_entity.id
_entity.type
_entity.pdbx_description
1 polymer ?
#
loop_
_entity_poly.entity_id
_entity_poly.type
_entity_poly.pdbx_seq_one_letter_code
_entity_poly.pdbx_strand_id
1 'polypeptide(L)'
;MFFWMVFALLVVIALVVTPAGKLAAAKCQSYADGVAFMVKAQDLPKEYHGTNYVRMKASGDRAVGKRTIRVVFIRHGQSVWNSLFNSYNLGLPLRLVQAAVREFADFFTDPFASCIIDSPLSSKGKKEVLDLASFMRTAKSKISFDPRTSVVVSSNLRRAMETALVGVSPRLSVTQERIVMDSALQEGSQNIDAQSLSTEAGKIAPCRLGTITHPSKLATVFDPHLNAGNRVVGVDVYQRMDEFIMHLFGGSGKSNLVPAAGGSNADLKEVIVVGHSGYFRNFFRRFLPPHSTHVSKKSKLQNCAVVAFELTRDVSSGEVAIDESTLRVLYKGFA
;
A
#
# COMPACT_ATOMS: atom_id res chain seq x y z
N MET A 1 -9.51 -5.21 -48.33
CA MET A 1 -9.17 -4.08 -47.41
C MET A 1 -10.41 -3.40 -46.84
N PHE A 2 -11.42 -3.07 -47.66
CA PHE A 2 -12.66 -2.41 -47.20
C PHE A 2 -13.37 -3.13 -46.03
N PHE A 3 -13.56 -4.46 -46.13
CA PHE A 3 -14.19 -5.24 -45.06
C PHE A 3 -13.45 -5.14 -43.71
N TRP A 4 -12.11 -5.22 -43.73
CA TRP A 4 -11.29 -5.08 -42.52
C TRP A 4 -11.32 -3.67 -41.94
N MET A 5 -11.44 -2.64 -42.78
CA MET A 5 -11.63 -1.25 -42.33
C MET A 5 -13.00 -1.05 -41.67
N VAL A 6 -14.07 -1.58 -42.28
CA VAL A 6 -15.42 -1.51 -41.70
C VAL A 6 -15.50 -2.30 -40.40
N PHE A 7 -14.90 -3.48 -40.35
CA PHE A 7 -14.82 -4.28 -39.12
C PHE A 7 -14.02 -3.56 -38.02
N ALA A 8 -12.85 -3.00 -38.34
CA ALA A 8 -12.07 -2.22 -37.40
C ALA A 8 -12.83 -0.99 -36.89
N LEU A 9 -13.56 -0.29 -37.78
CA LEU A 9 -14.41 0.84 -37.40
C LEU A 9 -15.54 0.41 -36.46
N LEU A 10 -16.21 -0.72 -36.73
CA LEU A 10 -17.25 -1.26 -35.85
C LEU A 10 -16.70 -1.66 -34.48
N VAL A 11 -15.49 -2.23 -34.42
CA VAL A 11 -14.80 -2.53 -33.15
C VAL A 11 -14.46 -1.24 -32.40
N VAL A 12 -13.94 -0.23 -33.07
CA VAL A 12 -13.65 1.09 -32.45
C VAL A 12 -14.93 1.74 -31.94
N ILE A 13 -16.01 1.73 -32.72
CA ILE A 13 -17.32 2.25 -32.29
C ILE A 13 -17.83 1.46 -31.07
N ALA A 14 -17.73 0.13 -31.08
CA ALA A 14 -18.14 -0.70 -29.94
C ALA A 14 -17.31 -0.39 -28.68
N LEU A 15 -16.00 -0.17 -28.81
CA LEU A 15 -15.11 0.22 -27.71
C LEU A 15 -15.45 1.60 -27.14
N VAL A 16 -15.83 2.57 -28.00
CA VAL A 16 -16.10 3.95 -27.58
C VAL A 16 -17.53 4.14 -27.05
N VAL A 17 -18.52 3.45 -27.64
CA VAL A 17 -19.94 3.72 -27.37
C VAL A 17 -20.48 2.85 -26.24
N THR A 18 -20.04 1.59 -26.10
CA THR A 18 -20.61 0.67 -25.11
C THR A 18 -19.94 0.79 -23.74
N PRO A 19 -20.67 0.61 -22.63
CA PRO A 19 -20.06 0.56 -21.29
C PRO A 19 -18.98 -0.52 -21.16
N ALA A 20 -19.23 -1.71 -21.72
CA ALA A 20 -18.25 -2.80 -21.75
C ALA A 20 -16.98 -2.42 -22.53
N GLY A 21 -17.16 -1.76 -23.68
CA GLY A 21 -16.07 -1.24 -24.50
C GLY A 21 -15.19 -0.21 -23.77
N LYS A 22 -15.81 0.73 -23.05
CA LYS A 22 -15.10 1.74 -22.24
C LYS A 22 -14.31 1.09 -21.11
N LEU A 23 -14.88 0.08 -20.45
CA LEU A 23 -14.20 -0.67 -19.38
C LEU A 23 -13.02 -1.49 -19.92
N ALA A 24 -13.20 -2.15 -21.07
CA ALA A 24 -12.14 -2.84 -21.79
C ALA A 24 -11.00 -1.88 -22.16
N ALA A 25 -11.31 -0.71 -22.70
CA ALA A 25 -10.34 0.33 -23.02
C ALA A 25 -9.59 0.83 -21.77
N ALA A 26 -10.30 1.04 -20.65
CA ALA A 26 -9.68 1.44 -19.38
C ALA A 26 -8.72 0.36 -18.83
N LYS A 27 -9.09 -0.93 -18.94
CA LYS A 27 -8.21 -2.04 -18.56
C LYS A 27 -6.96 -2.07 -19.45
N CYS A 28 -7.11 -1.99 -20.77
CA CYS A 28 -6.00 -1.90 -21.71
C CYS A 28 -5.07 -0.71 -21.40
N GLN A 29 -5.64 0.46 -21.10
CA GLN A 29 -4.88 1.65 -20.71
C GLN A 29 -4.07 1.39 -19.44
N SER A 30 -4.67 0.76 -18.42
CA SER A 30 -3.96 0.39 -17.19
C SER A 30 -2.76 -0.54 -17.44
N TYR A 31 -2.88 -1.48 -18.38
CA TYR A 31 -1.75 -2.30 -18.84
C TYR A 31 -0.69 -1.49 -19.56
N ALA A 32 -1.09 -0.63 -20.49
CA ALA A 32 -0.17 0.21 -21.23
C ALA A 32 0.63 1.12 -20.29
N ASP A 33 -0.05 1.79 -19.35
CA ASP A 33 0.56 2.66 -18.35
C ASP A 33 1.48 1.87 -17.41
N GLY A 34 1.03 0.70 -16.95
CA GLY A 34 1.81 -0.15 -16.07
C GLY A 34 3.09 -0.69 -16.74
N VAL A 35 3.01 -1.09 -18.01
CA VAL A 35 4.19 -1.49 -18.80
C VAL A 35 5.11 -0.30 -19.05
N ALA A 36 4.56 0.86 -19.42
CA ALA A 36 5.35 2.07 -19.62
C ALA A 36 6.09 2.48 -18.33
N PHE A 37 5.43 2.39 -17.17
CA PHE A 37 6.05 2.61 -15.88
C PHE A 37 7.15 1.59 -15.60
N MET A 38 6.90 0.29 -15.83
CA MET A 38 7.88 -0.77 -15.60
C MET A 38 9.17 -0.57 -16.40
N VAL A 39 9.07 -0.04 -17.62
CA VAL A 39 10.23 0.25 -18.48
C VAL A 39 10.94 1.55 -18.09
N LYS A 40 10.20 2.60 -17.74
CA LYS A 40 10.75 3.97 -17.62
C LYS A 40 11.03 4.42 -16.19
N ALA A 41 10.27 3.94 -15.21
CA ALA A 41 10.35 4.46 -13.85
C ALA A 41 11.67 4.09 -13.18
N GLN A 42 12.20 4.95 -12.32
CA GLN A 42 13.32 4.62 -11.41
C GLN A 42 12.83 4.64 -9.97
N ASP A 43 11.74 3.91 -9.71
CA ASP A 43 11.00 3.97 -8.44
C ASP A 43 11.82 3.55 -7.21
N LEU A 44 12.80 2.67 -7.43
CA LEU A 44 13.62 2.09 -6.37
C LEU A 44 15.11 2.36 -6.63
N PRO A 45 15.66 3.49 -6.16
CA PRO A 45 17.08 3.77 -6.26
C PRO A 45 17.89 2.68 -5.54
N LYS A 46 19.10 2.40 -6.04
CA LYS A 46 19.99 1.40 -5.41
C LYS A 46 20.44 1.82 -4.01
N GLU A 47 20.69 3.12 -3.85
CA GLU A 47 21.15 3.76 -2.63
C GLU A 47 20.34 5.03 -2.35
N TYR A 48 20.26 5.38 -1.08
CA TYR A 48 19.69 6.64 -0.64
C TYR A 48 20.81 7.66 -0.47
N HIS A 49 20.71 8.79 -1.18
CA HIS A 49 21.69 9.89 -1.09
C HIS A 49 21.08 11.18 -0.50
N GLY A 50 19.85 11.12 0.00
CA GLY A 50 19.16 12.29 0.55
C GLY A 50 19.42 12.51 2.05
N THR A 51 18.70 13.48 2.61
CA THR A 51 18.74 13.83 4.03
C THR A 51 17.54 13.27 4.78
N ASN A 52 17.68 13.03 6.09
CA ASN A 52 16.53 12.70 6.94
C ASN A 52 15.70 13.94 7.34
N TYR A 53 16.10 15.11 6.87
CA TYR A 53 15.33 16.34 6.92
C TYR A 53 14.08 16.24 6.05
N VAL A 54 12.91 16.56 6.63
CA VAL A 54 11.66 16.74 5.89
C VAL A 54 11.10 18.12 6.20
N ARG A 55 11.02 18.96 5.15
CA ARG A 55 10.53 20.32 5.27
C ARG A 55 9.02 20.32 5.54
N MET A 56 8.62 20.82 6.69
CA MET A 56 7.21 21.00 7.05
C MET A 56 7.01 22.38 7.64
N LYS A 57 5.87 23.02 7.35
CA LYS A 57 5.44 24.18 8.14
C LYS A 57 5.01 23.66 9.52
N ALA A 58 5.57 24.22 10.58
CA ALA A 58 5.12 23.88 11.93
C ALA A 58 3.63 24.25 12.07
N SER A 59 2.75 23.26 12.18
CA SER A 59 1.34 23.49 12.54
C SER A 59 1.19 23.34 14.06
N GLY A 60 0.94 24.45 14.76
CA GLY A 60 0.65 24.50 16.20
C GLY A 60 1.81 24.94 17.11
N ASP A 61 1.49 25.24 18.38
CA ASP A 61 2.31 25.90 19.43
C ASP A 61 3.65 25.24 19.81
N ARG A 62 4.02 24.11 19.19
CA ARG A 62 5.32 23.47 19.47
C ARG A 62 6.38 24.02 18.53
N ALA A 63 6.93 25.19 18.86
CA ALA A 63 8.08 25.74 18.16
C ALA A 63 9.41 25.01 18.47
N VAL A 64 9.44 24.19 19.53
CA VAL A 64 10.64 23.50 20.02
C VAL A 64 10.29 22.10 20.53
N GLY A 65 11.18 21.12 20.31
CA GLY A 65 11.12 19.79 20.91
C GLY A 65 10.99 18.64 19.91
N LYS A 66 10.84 17.44 20.44
CA LYS A 66 10.68 16.20 19.68
C LYS A 66 9.23 15.74 19.72
N ARG A 67 8.70 15.34 18.56
CA ARG A 67 7.42 14.65 18.45
C ARG A 67 7.67 13.21 18.03
N THR A 68 7.12 12.29 18.80
CA THR A 68 7.30 10.85 18.57
C THR A 68 5.95 10.21 18.27
N ILE A 69 5.91 9.40 17.22
CA ILE A 69 4.76 8.58 16.84
C ILE A 69 5.25 7.13 16.78
N ARG A 70 4.53 6.22 17.43
CA ARG A 70 4.78 4.79 17.31
C ARG A 70 4.24 4.31 15.96
N VAL A 71 5.09 3.64 15.18
CA VAL A 71 4.73 3.10 13.87
C VAL A 71 4.74 1.59 13.96
N VAL A 72 3.64 0.95 13.53
CA VAL A 72 3.52 -0.51 13.43
C VAL A 72 3.42 -0.89 11.96
N PHE A 73 4.48 -1.44 11.40
CA PHE A 73 4.49 -1.97 10.03
C PHE A 73 3.95 -3.39 9.99
N ILE A 74 3.00 -3.63 9.08
CA ILE A 74 2.43 -4.94 8.76
C ILE A 74 2.64 -5.20 7.26
N ARG A 75 3.42 -6.23 6.92
CA ARG A 75 3.58 -6.63 5.51
C ARG A 75 2.33 -7.36 5.01
N HIS A 76 1.88 -7.08 3.79
CA HIS A 76 0.83 -7.86 3.16
C HIS A 76 1.14 -9.38 3.07
N GLY A 77 0.09 -10.20 2.96
CA GLY A 77 0.21 -11.65 2.65
C GLY A 77 0.66 -11.92 1.21
N GLN A 78 1.03 -13.17 0.88
CA GLN A 78 1.49 -13.53 -0.46
C GLN A 78 0.47 -13.15 -1.55
N SER A 79 0.86 -12.35 -2.54
CA SER A 79 0.02 -12.03 -3.71
C SER A 79 0.03 -13.16 -4.76
N VAL A 80 -0.95 -13.15 -5.67
CA VAL A 80 -0.94 -14.04 -6.86
C VAL A 80 0.33 -13.79 -7.68
N TRP A 81 0.69 -12.54 -7.95
CA TRP A 81 1.95 -12.19 -8.61
C TRP A 81 3.18 -12.81 -7.95
N ASN A 82 3.30 -12.73 -6.62
CA ASN A 82 4.42 -13.36 -5.90
C ASN A 82 4.41 -14.88 -6.06
N SER A 83 3.24 -15.52 -6.05
CA SER A 83 3.10 -16.96 -6.28
C SER A 83 3.51 -17.35 -7.70
N LEU A 84 3.28 -16.50 -8.71
CA LEU A 84 3.70 -16.74 -10.09
C LEU A 84 5.23 -16.65 -10.24
N PHE A 85 5.84 -15.58 -9.75
CA PHE A 85 7.22 -15.23 -10.12
C PHE A 85 8.30 -15.54 -9.08
N ASN A 86 7.99 -15.83 -7.81
CA ASN A 86 9.04 -16.12 -6.81
C ASN A 86 9.52 -17.58 -6.81
N SER A 87 8.82 -18.48 -7.51
CA SER A 87 9.19 -19.90 -7.61
C SER A 87 9.56 -20.22 -9.05
N TYR A 88 10.82 -20.06 -9.44
CA TYR A 88 11.30 -20.47 -10.76
C TYR A 88 11.42 -21.99 -10.81
N ASN A 89 10.36 -22.66 -11.25
CA ASN A 89 10.30 -24.12 -11.41
C ASN A 89 9.64 -24.49 -12.74
N LEU A 90 9.69 -25.77 -13.12
CA LEU A 90 9.10 -26.30 -14.36
C LEU A 90 7.60 -25.98 -14.52
N GLY A 91 6.90 -25.61 -13.45
CA GLY A 91 5.49 -25.20 -13.48
C GLY A 91 5.27 -23.72 -13.81
N LEU A 92 6.32 -22.92 -14.07
CA LEU A 92 6.18 -21.50 -14.44
C LEU A 92 5.39 -21.30 -15.75
N PRO A 93 5.67 -22.01 -16.87
CA PRO A 93 4.91 -21.81 -18.11
C PRO A 93 3.42 -22.09 -17.92
N LEU A 94 3.06 -23.17 -17.23
CA LEU A 94 1.67 -23.52 -16.95
C LEU A 94 0.98 -22.43 -16.12
N ARG A 95 1.65 -21.90 -15.09
CA ARG A 95 1.13 -20.80 -14.27
C ARG A 95 0.92 -19.51 -15.06
N LEU A 96 1.81 -19.19 -16.00
CA LEU A 96 1.66 -18.03 -16.90
C LEU A 96 0.47 -18.21 -17.85
N VAL A 97 0.28 -19.40 -18.42
CA VAL A 97 -0.90 -19.71 -19.25
C VAL A 97 -2.18 -19.57 -18.43
N GLN A 98 -2.21 -20.10 -17.20
CA GLN A 98 -3.36 -19.95 -16.30
C GLN A 98 -3.64 -18.47 -15.98
N ALA A 99 -2.60 -17.66 -15.73
CA ALA A 99 -2.76 -16.23 -15.50
C ALA A 99 -3.30 -15.52 -16.74
N ALA A 100 -2.82 -15.85 -17.95
CA ALA A 100 -3.31 -15.28 -19.20
C ALA A 100 -4.77 -15.65 -19.48
N VAL A 101 -5.15 -16.92 -19.28
CA VAL A 101 -6.55 -17.37 -19.41
C VAL A 101 -7.45 -16.64 -18.42
N ARG A 102 -6.99 -16.48 -17.17
CA ARG A 102 -7.74 -15.74 -16.16
C ARG A 102 -7.90 -14.27 -16.52
N GLU A 103 -6.83 -13.59 -16.96
CA GLU A 103 -6.91 -12.20 -17.38
C GLU A 103 -7.85 -12.01 -18.56
N PHE A 104 -7.82 -12.94 -19.52
CA PHE A 104 -8.73 -12.95 -20.65
C PHE A 104 -10.19 -13.11 -20.19
N ALA A 105 -10.48 -14.04 -19.27
CA ALA A 105 -11.82 -14.20 -18.72
C ALA A 105 -12.28 -12.97 -17.93
N ASP A 106 -11.40 -12.41 -17.09
CA ASP A 106 -11.66 -11.20 -16.30
C ASP A 106 -11.95 -9.99 -17.23
N PHE A 107 -11.31 -9.92 -18.39
CA PHE A 107 -11.58 -8.87 -19.39
C PHE A 107 -13.06 -8.76 -19.79
N PHE A 108 -13.78 -9.90 -19.85
CA PHE A 108 -15.19 -9.94 -20.22
C PHE A 108 -16.14 -10.01 -19.03
N THR A 109 -15.66 -10.36 -17.84
CA THR A 109 -16.52 -10.67 -16.67
C THR A 109 -16.35 -9.69 -15.51
N ASP A 110 -15.16 -9.14 -15.31
CA ASP A 110 -14.85 -8.16 -14.26
C ASP A 110 -13.60 -7.34 -14.65
N PRO A 111 -13.77 -6.15 -15.23
CA PRO A 111 -12.65 -5.33 -15.71
C PRO A 111 -11.77 -4.79 -14.56
N PHE A 112 -12.23 -4.86 -13.31
CA PHE A 112 -11.45 -4.51 -12.12
C PHE A 112 -10.84 -5.74 -11.43
N ALA A 113 -11.05 -6.95 -11.98
CA ALA A 113 -10.29 -8.13 -11.64
C ALA A 113 -9.02 -8.22 -12.51
N SER A 114 -7.90 -8.49 -11.84
CA SER A 114 -6.62 -8.75 -12.49
C SER A 114 -5.74 -9.54 -11.52
N CYS A 115 -5.02 -10.54 -12.01
CA CYS A 115 -3.98 -11.26 -11.28
C CYS A 115 -2.57 -10.71 -11.57
N ILE A 116 -2.45 -9.84 -12.56
CA ILE A 116 -1.20 -9.19 -12.98
C ILE A 116 -1.08 -7.79 -12.37
N ILE A 117 -2.00 -6.89 -12.71
CA ILE A 117 -2.02 -5.52 -12.19
C ILE A 117 -2.69 -5.53 -10.83
N ASP A 118 -2.12 -4.75 -9.90
CA ASP A 118 -2.66 -4.61 -8.55
C ASP A 118 -3.00 -5.98 -7.91
N SER A 119 -2.12 -6.95 -8.08
CA SER A 119 -2.46 -8.37 -7.84
C SER A 119 -3.08 -8.59 -6.46
N PRO A 120 -4.19 -9.35 -6.34
CA PRO A 120 -4.82 -9.67 -5.07
C PRO A 120 -3.99 -10.69 -4.29
N LEU A 121 -4.44 -11.02 -3.07
CA LEU A 121 -3.87 -12.12 -2.30
C LEU A 121 -4.09 -13.46 -3.00
N SER A 122 -3.05 -14.31 -2.94
CA SER A 122 -3.14 -15.72 -3.32
C SER A 122 -3.90 -16.53 -2.26
N SER A 123 -4.25 -17.78 -2.57
CA SER A 123 -4.86 -18.69 -1.59
C SER A 123 -3.98 -18.90 -0.35
N LYS A 124 -2.65 -18.95 -0.51
CA LYS A 124 -1.70 -18.99 0.61
C LYS A 124 -1.70 -17.66 1.38
N GLY A 125 -1.67 -16.53 0.67
CA GLY A 125 -1.76 -15.21 1.28
C GLY A 125 -3.01 -15.04 2.15
N LYS A 126 -4.16 -15.54 1.68
CA LYS A 126 -5.41 -15.52 2.47
C LYS A 126 -5.27 -16.31 3.79
N LYS A 127 -4.61 -17.46 3.78
CA LYS A 127 -4.30 -18.21 5.01
C LYS A 127 -3.36 -17.43 5.93
N GLU A 128 -2.28 -16.86 5.38
CA GLU A 128 -1.33 -16.04 6.15
C GLU A 128 -2.00 -14.84 6.83
N VAL A 129 -3.02 -14.25 6.19
CA VAL A 129 -3.79 -13.14 6.76
C VAL A 129 -4.78 -13.60 7.84
N LEU A 130 -5.31 -14.83 7.77
CA LEU A 130 -6.08 -15.42 8.88
C LEU A 130 -5.20 -15.69 10.11
N ASP A 131 -3.94 -16.10 9.90
CA ASP A 131 -2.97 -16.24 10.99
C ASP A 131 -2.66 -14.87 11.62
N LEU A 132 -2.52 -13.82 10.80
CA LEU A 132 -2.36 -12.44 11.27
C LEU A 132 -3.57 -11.99 12.09
N ALA A 133 -4.80 -12.29 11.66
CA ALA A 133 -5.99 -12.01 12.44
C ALA A 133 -5.97 -12.76 13.78
N SER A 134 -5.47 -14.00 13.80
CA SER A 134 -5.34 -14.76 15.04
C SER A 134 -4.33 -14.13 16.01
N PHE A 135 -3.20 -13.63 15.50
CA PHE A 135 -2.29 -12.80 16.29
C PHE A 135 -2.96 -11.52 16.81
N MET A 136 -3.67 -10.79 15.94
CA MET A 136 -4.30 -9.51 16.27
C MET A 136 -5.30 -9.62 17.43
N ARG A 137 -6.03 -10.74 17.56
CA ARG A 137 -6.92 -11.02 18.71
C ARG A 137 -6.21 -10.95 20.07
N THR A 138 -4.92 -11.29 20.09
CA THR A 138 -4.10 -11.31 21.32
C THR A 138 -3.17 -10.09 21.43
N ALA A 139 -3.24 -9.16 20.48
CA ALA A 139 -2.27 -8.08 20.34
C ALA A 139 -2.63 -6.80 21.10
N LYS A 140 -3.69 -6.77 21.92
CA LYS A 140 -4.18 -5.55 22.60
C LYS A 140 -3.13 -4.85 23.48
N SER A 141 -2.17 -5.60 24.04
CA SER A 141 -1.03 -5.05 24.80
C SER A 141 0.19 -4.71 23.93
N LYS A 142 0.19 -5.11 22.66
CA LYS A 142 1.30 -4.94 21.70
C LYS A 142 1.00 -3.89 20.64
N ILE A 143 -0.26 -3.68 20.29
CA ILE A 143 -0.77 -2.73 19.30
C ILE A 143 -1.96 -2.01 19.94
N SER A 144 -2.07 -0.70 19.75
CA SER A 144 -3.16 0.09 20.28
C SER A 144 -4.50 -0.33 19.68
N PHE A 145 -5.52 -0.41 20.54
CA PHE A 145 -6.92 -0.53 20.17
C PHE A 145 -7.70 0.73 20.59
N ASP A 146 -7.00 1.82 20.92
CA ASP A 146 -7.63 3.10 21.24
C ASP A 146 -7.72 3.98 19.98
N PRO A 147 -8.92 4.16 19.39
CA PRO A 147 -9.09 4.95 18.18
C PRO A 147 -8.94 6.45 18.43
N ARG A 148 -8.89 6.92 19.69
CA ARG A 148 -8.68 8.34 20.03
C ARG A 148 -7.24 8.78 19.90
N THR A 149 -6.31 7.84 19.79
CA THR A 149 -4.87 8.13 19.68
C THR A 149 -4.18 7.33 18.58
N SER A 150 -4.93 6.49 17.84
CA SER A 150 -4.36 5.66 16.78
C SER A 150 -5.24 5.55 15.55
N VAL A 151 -4.63 5.14 14.44
CA VAL A 151 -5.32 4.94 13.15
C VAL A 151 -4.71 3.77 12.38
N VAL A 152 -5.54 3.04 11.64
CA VAL A 152 -5.08 2.05 10.66
C VAL A 152 -5.00 2.68 9.28
N VAL A 153 -3.85 2.55 8.63
CA VAL A 153 -3.59 3.04 7.27
C VAL A 153 -3.08 1.89 6.39
N SER A 154 -3.47 1.88 5.13
CA SER A 154 -3.02 0.90 4.14
C SER A 154 -2.63 1.60 2.84
N SER A 155 -1.70 1.01 2.09
CA SER A 155 -1.52 1.41 0.70
C SER A 155 -2.81 1.17 -0.10
N ASN A 156 -2.94 1.84 -1.26
CA ASN A 156 -4.03 1.63 -2.19
C ASN A 156 -3.89 0.36 -3.08
N LEU A 157 -2.95 -0.55 -2.78
CA LEU A 157 -2.80 -1.82 -3.50
C LEU A 157 -3.66 -2.90 -2.85
N ARG A 158 -4.44 -3.63 -3.65
CA ARG A 158 -5.46 -4.59 -3.21
C ARG A 158 -4.93 -5.63 -2.22
N ARG A 159 -3.72 -6.14 -2.43
CA ARG A 159 -3.09 -7.09 -1.49
C ARG A 159 -2.87 -6.53 -0.09
N ALA A 160 -2.50 -5.25 0.03
CA ALA A 160 -2.34 -4.59 1.30
C ALA A 160 -3.71 -4.22 1.89
N MET A 161 -4.61 -3.69 1.08
CA MET A 161 -6.01 -3.42 1.48
C MET A 161 -6.71 -4.66 2.03
N GLU A 162 -6.65 -5.80 1.34
CA GLU A 162 -7.24 -7.07 1.79
C GLU A 162 -6.55 -7.59 3.05
N THR A 163 -5.22 -7.43 3.17
CA THR A 163 -4.49 -7.76 4.40
C THR A 163 -4.95 -6.90 5.58
N ALA A 164 -5.16 -5.60 5.37
CA ALA A 164 -5.65 -4.70 6.40
C ALA A 164 -7.07 -5.08 6.82
N LEU A 165 -7.97 -5.24 5.85
CA LEU A 165 -9.36 -5.59 6.05
C LEU A 165 -9.51 -6.88 6.87
N VAL A 166 -8.81 -7.95 6.48
CA VAL A 166 -9.00 -9.27 7.08
C VAL A 166 -8.07 -9.47 8.29
N GLY A 167 -6.80 -9.12 8.16
CA GLY A 167 -5.77 -9.36 9.17
C GLY A 167 -5.88 -8.45 10.38
N VAL A 168 -6.37 -7.22 10.20
CA VAL A 168 -6.60 -6.26 11.28
C VAL A 168 -8.07 -6.28 11.75
N SER A 169 -8.93 -7.13 11.14
CA SER A 169 -10.35 -7.23 11.48
C SER A 169 -10.67 -7.35 12.98
N PRO A 170 -9.90 -8.09 13.83
CA PRO A 170 -10.23 -8.16 15.25
C PRO A 170 -10.15 -6.81 15.97
N ARG A 171 -9.28 -5.90 15.51
CA ARG A 171 -9.25 -4.52 15.99
C ARG A 171 -10.41 -3.71 15.42
N LEU A 172 -10.61 -3.77 14.10
CA LEU A 172 -11.66 -2.99 13.41
C LEU A 172 -13.06 -3.29 13.96
N SER A 173 -13.32 -4.54 14.35
CA SER A 173 -14.58 -4.94 14.99
C SER A 173 -14.79 -4.29 16.37
N VAL A 174 -13.72 -3.90 17.07
CA VAL A 174 -13.80 -3.24 18.37
C VAL A 174 -13.87 -1.72 18.20
N THR A 175 -13.05 -1.15 17.32
CA THR A 175 -12.92 0.30 17.14
C THR A 175 -13.97 0.88 16.21
N GLN A 176 -14.56 0.07 15.33
CA GLN A 176 -15.50 0.48 14.27
C GLN A 176 -14.92 1.59 13.38
N GLU A 177 -13.59 1.67 13.28
CA GLU A 177 -12.89 2.66 12.45
C GLU A 177 -12.85 2.25 10.98
N ARG A 178 -12.67 3.24 10.11
CA ARG A 178 -12.30 3.00 8.71
C ARG A 178 -10.79 2.94 8.57
N ILE A 179 -10.32 2.17 7.59
CA ILE A 179 -8.92 2.10 7.20
C ILE A 179 -8.62 3.27 6.26
N VAL A 180 -7.68 4.13 6.62
CA VAL A 180 -7.23 5.20 5.72
C VAL A 180 -6.42 4.61 4.58
N MET A 181 -6.73 5.02 3.35
CA MET A 181 -6.00 4.60 2.16
C MET A 181 -5.02 5.70 1.75
N ASP A 182 -3.73 5.41 1.79
CA ASP A 182 -2.65 6.36 1.53
C ASP A 182 -1.73 5.83 0.42
N SER A 183 -1.74 6.51 -0.74
CA SER A 183 -0.93 6.11 -1.90
C SER A 183 0.57 6.31 -1.70
N ALA A 184 0.99 7.12 -0.72
CA ALA A 184 2.41 7.27 -0.37
C ALA A 184 3.03 5.92 0.05
N LEU A 185 2.22 4.98 0.55
CA LEU A 185 2.63 3.66 1.01
C LEU A 185 2.74 2.60 -0.09
N GLN A 186 2.55 2.96 -1.37
CA GLN A 186 2.70 2.01 -2.48
C GLN A 186 4.09 1.37 -2.53
N GLU A 187 4.14 0.09 -2.91
CA GLU A 187 5.39 -0.69 -3.01
C GLU A 187 6.46 0.05 -3.80
N GLY A 188 7.71 -0.04 -3.32
CA GLY A 188 8.89 0.42 -4.03
C GLY A 188 9.30 -0.64 -5.05
N SER A 189 8.81 -0.53 -6.28
CA SER A 189 9.01 -1.50 -7.36
C SER A 189 8.60 -0.91 -8.72
N GLN A 190 9.32 -1.30 -9.76
CA GLN A 190 8.94 -1.01 -11.15
C GLN A 190 7.90 -2.00 -11.68
N ASN A 191 7.67 -3.13 -11.00
CA ASN A 191 6.78 -4.17 -11.50
C ASN A 191 5.35 -3.67 -11.72
N ILE A 192 4.70 -4.21 -12.75
CA ILE A 192 3.32 -3.86 -13.10
C ILE A 192 2.32 -4.18 -11.98
N ASP A 193 2.58 -5.20 -11.15
CA ASP A 193 1.72 -5.58 -10.01
C ASP A 193 1.69 -4.54 -8.89
N ALA A 194 2.65 -3.61 -8.91
CA ALA A 194 2.69 -2.53 -7.96
C ALA A 194 1.85 -1.33 -8.42
N GLN A 195 1.25 -1.33 -9.61
CA GLN A 195 0.25 -0.33 -10.00
C GLN A 195 -1.10 -0.69 -9.37
N SER A 196 -1.82 0.30 -8.86
CA SER A 196 -3.17 0.21 -8.31
C SER A 196 -4.22 0.38 -9.39
N LEU A 197 -5.36 -0.28 -9.21
CA LEU A 197 -6.57 -0.01 -9.98
C LEU A 197 -7.33 1.21 -9.46
N SER A 198 -7.06 1.67 -8.23
CA SER A 198 -7.67 2.86 -7.63
C SER A 198 -6.93 4.13 -8.08
N THR A 199 -6.92 4.37 -9.40
CA THR A 199 -6.08 5.38 -10.07
C THR A 199 -6.52 6.82 -9.85
N GLU A 200 -7.77 7.04 -9.47
CA GLU A 200 -8.33 8.38 -9.28
C GLU A 200 -8.20 8.85 -7.83
N ALA A 201 -7.79 10.11 -7.66
CA ALA A 201 -7.64 10.72 -6.35
C ALA A 201 -8.98 10.74 -5.57
N GLY A 202 -8.93 10.39 -4.29
CA GLY A 202 -10.11 10.33 -3.43
C GLY A 202 -11.09 9.20 -3.75
N LYS A 203 -10.76 8.27 -4.65
CA LYS A 203 -11.65 7.17 -5.06
C LYS A 203 -11.06 5.80 -4.79
N ILE A 204 -11.93 4.79 -4.80
CA ILE A 204 -11.57 3.38 -4.63
C ILE A 204 -12.07 2.63 -5.87
N ALA A 205 -11.22 1.80 -6.47
CA ALA A 205 -11.63 0.92 -7.56
C ALA A 205 -12.74 -0.03 -7.09
N PRO A 206 -13.75 -0.32 -7.93
CA PRO A 206 -14.83 -1.21 -7.57
C PRO A 206 -14.39 -2.69 -7.64
N CYS A 207 -13.46 -3.09 -6.77
CA CYS A 207 -12.94 -4.45 -6.67
C CYS A 207 -13.56 -5.25 -5.52
N ARG A 208 -13.40 -6.57 -5.53
CA ARG A 208 -13.77 -7.45 -4.42
C ARG A 208 -12.56 -7.65 -3.50
N LEU A 209 -12.75 -7.53 -2.19
CA LEU A 209 -11.69 -7.68 -1.19
C LEU A 209 -12.20 -8.48 0.01
N GLY A 210 -11.54 -9.59 0.34
CA GLY A 210 -11.90 -10.42 1.50
C GLY A 210 -13.37 -10.86 1.46
N THR A 211 -14.13 -10.46 2.47
CA THR A 211 -15.58 -10.75 2.60
C THR A 211 -16.47 -9.74 1.87
N ILE A 212 -15.91 -8.64 1.34
CA ILE A 212 -16.67 -7.61 0.62
C ILE A 212 -16.82 -8.04 -0.85
N THR A 213 -17.99 -8.57 -1.18
CA THR A 213 -18.37 -9.02 -2.53
C THR A 213 -19.01 -7.91 -3.38
N HIS A 214 -19.64 -6.93 -2.74
CA HIS A 214 -20.23 -5.77 -3.41
C HIS A 214 -19.31 -4.55 -3.26
N PRO A 215 -18.70 -4.04 -4.36
CA PRO A 215 -17.70 -2.98 -4.26
C PRO A 215 -18.20 -1.65 -3.68
N SER A 216 -19.51 -1.37 -3.75
CA SER A 216 -20.10 -0.18 -3.11
C SER A 216 -19.89 -0.14 -1.60
N LYS A 217 -19.68 -1.29 -0.95
CA LYS A 217 -19.38 -1.39 0.48
C LYS A 217 -17.92 -1.08 0.82
N LEU A 218 -17.03 -0.90 -0.16
CA LEU A 218 -15.64 -0.55 0.13
C LEU A 218 -15.53 0.80 0.85
N ALA A 219 -16.33 1.79 0.46
CA ALA A 219 -16.33 3.12 1.07
C ALA A 219 -16.83 3.15 2.54
N THR A 220 -17.49 2.07 3.00
CA THR A 220 -17.89 1.95 4.42
C THR A 220 -16.73 1.46 5.28
N VAL A 221 -15.69 0.88 4.68
CA VAL A 221 -14.54 0.30 5.41
C VAL A 221 -13.24 1.04 5.13
N PHE A 222 -13.10 1.64 3.95
CA PHE A 222 -11.93 2.43 3.56
C PHE A 222 -12.27 3.91 3.45
N ASP A 223 -11.34 4.73 3.90
CA ASP A 223 -11.35 6.18 3.74
C ASP A 223 -10.29 6.58 2.69
N PRO A 224 -10.69 6.98 1.48
CA PRO A 224 -9.76 7.23 0.38
C PRO A 224 -9.17 8.64 0.34
N HIS A 225 -9.31 9.46 1.38
CA HIS A 225 -8.92 10.88 1.30
C HIS A 225 -7.41 11.12 1.03
N LEU A 226 -6.53 10.17 1.36
CA LEU A 226 -5.10 10.20 1.02
C LEU A 226 -4.74 9.35 -0.20
N ASN A 227 -5.74 8.85 -0.93
CA ASN A 227 -5.47 8.20 -2.21
C ASN A 227 -5.25 9.26 -3.27
N ALA A 228 -4.02 9.36 -3.79
CA ALA A 228 -3.68 10.19 -4.95
C ALA A 228 -3.62 9.40 -6.26
N GLY A 229 -3.87 8.08 -6.23
CA GLY A 229 -3.82 7.22 -7.41
C GLY A 229 -2.51 6.46 -7.57
N ASN A 230 -2.08 6.30 -8.82
CA ASN A 230 -0.84 5.61 -9.15
C ASN A 230 0.40 6.50 -9.07
N ARG A 231 1.54 5.87 -8.84
CA ARG A 231 2.86 6.51 -8.91
C ARG A 231 3.08 7.11 -10.29
N VAL A 232 3.71 8.28 -10.31
CA VAL A 232 4.12 8.98 -11.53
C VAL A 232 5.60 8.73 -11.79
N VAL A 233 5.99 8.66 -13.07
CA VAL A 233 7.40 8.57 -13.47
C VAL A 233 8.15 9.80 -12.93
N GLY A 234 9.32 9.58 -12.33
CA GLY A 234 10.14 10.63 -11.71
C GLY A 234 9.93 10.82 -10.21
N VAL A 235 8.87 10.22 -9.64
CA VAL A 235 8.67 10.16 -8.19
C VAL A 235 9.13 8.80 -7.68
N ASP A 236 10.20 8.79 -6.89
CA ASP A 236 10.72 7.57 -6.28
C ASP A 236 10.08 7.25 -4.92
N VAL A 237 10.45 6.10 -4.36
CA VAL A 237 9.96 5.66 -3.05
C VAL A 237 10.30 6.62 -1.90
N TYR A 238 11.41 7.37 -1.98
CA TYR A 238 11.85 8.26 -0.91
C TYR A 238 11.06 9.57 -0.89
N GLN A 239 10.71 10.10 -2.07
CA GLN A 239 9.77 11.22 -2.17
C GLN A 239 8.39 10.85 -1.61
N ARG A 240 7.91 9.62 -1.86
CA ARG A 240 6.68 9.12 -1.22
C ARG A 240 6.83 8.95 0.29
N MET A 241 8.02 8.57 0.78
CA MET A 241 8.25 8.58 2.22
C MET A 241 8.13 10.00 2.79
N ASP A 242 8.63 11.04 2.11
CA ASP A 242 8.44 12.42 2.57
C ASP A 242 6.96 12.78 2.68
N GLU A 243 6.17 12.40 1.68
CA GLU A 243 4.72 12.57 1.69
C GLU A 243 4.07 11.86 2.89
N PHE A 244 4.40 10.59 3.13
CA PHE A 244 3.91 9.86 4.30
C PHE A 244 4.34 10.50 5.62
N ILE A 245 5.59 10.98 5.72
CA ILE A 245 6.09 11.68 6.90
C ILE A 245 5.33 13.01 7.10
N MET A 246 5.00 13.74 6.04
CA MET A 246 4.13 14.93 6.12
C MET A 246 2.73 14.58 6.62
N HIS A 247 2.13 13.48 6.12
CA HIS A 247 0.84 13.00 6.60
C HIS A 247 0.88 12.65 8.10
N LEU A 248 1.96 12.00 8.56
CA LEU A 248 2.13 11.62 9.96
C LEU A 248 2.30 12.81 10.90
N PHE A 249 3.13 13.79 10.53
CA PHE A 249 3.52 14.88 11.42
C PHE A 249 2.79 16.20 11.17
N GLY A 250 1.78 16.23 10.30
CA GLY A 250 0.90 17.39 10.13
C GLY A 250 1.44 18.45 9.17
N GLY A 251 2.29 18.06 8.22
CA GLY A 251 3.01 18.96 7.31
C GLY A 251 2.23 19.40 6.06
N SER A 252 1.11 18.75 5.76
CA SER A 252 0.44 18.77 4.44
C SER A 252 -1.00 19.35 4.47
N GLY A 253 -1.27 20.31 5.37
CA GLY A 253 -2.55 21.01 5.39
C GLY A 253 -3.72 20.07 5.73
N LYS A 254 -4.63 19.80 4.79
CA LYS A 254 -5.78 18.90 4.98
C LYS A 254 -5.44 17.41 4.85
N SER A 255 -4.26 17.07 4.35
CA SER A 255 -3.82 15.69 4.11
C SER A 255 -3.02 15.16 5.30
N ASN A 256 -3.61 15.16 6.50
CA ASN A 256 -2.95 14.67 7.70
C ASN A 256 -3.63 13.40 8.21
N LEU A 257 -2.84 12.46 8.70
CA LEU A 257 -3.37 11.37 9.49
C LEU A 257 -3.82 11.91 10.85
N VAL A 258 -5.02 11.54 11.25
CA VAL A 258 -5.61 11.86 12.56
C VAL A 258 -6.04 10.56 13.22
N PRO A 259 -6.25 10.53 14.55
CA PRO A 259 -6.84 9.36 15.18
C PRO A 259 -8.17 8.99 14.54
N ALA A 260 -8.47 7.69 14.53
CA ALA A 260 -9.68 7.15 13.91
C ALA A 260 -10.99 7.70 14.49
N ALA A 261 -11.01 8.04 15.78
CA ALA A 261 -12.17 8.67 16.43
C ALA A 261 -12.31 10.17 16.12
N GLY A 262 -11.46 10.72 15.25
CA GLY A 262 -11.36 12.14 14.97
C GLY A 262 -10.36 12.85 15.89
N GLY A 263 -10.45 14.19 15.92
CA GLY A 263 -9.51 15.05 16.63
C GLY A 263 -8.46 15.65 15.70
N SER A 264 -7.31 16.01 16.26
CA SER A 264 -6.23 16.65 15.54
C SER A 264 -5.08 15.68 15.26
N ASN A 265 -4.22 16.03 14.32
CA ASN A 265 -2.99 15.27 14.09
C ASN A 265 -2.12 15.21 15.36
N ALA A 266 -2.16 16.23 16.24
CA ALA A 266 -1.39 16.26 17.48
C ALA A 266 -1.79 15.15 18.47
N ASP A 267 -3.01 14.62 18.37
CA ASP A 267 -3.53 13.53 19.21
C ASP A 267 -3.05 12.15 18.74
N LEU A 268 -2.50 12.05 17.53
CA LEU A 268 -2.01 10.81 16.96
C LEU A 268 -0.70 10.37 17.65
N LYS A 269 -0.76 9.22 18.33
CA LYS A 269 0.35 8.58 19.04
C LYS A 269 0.82 7.31 18.36
N GLU A 270 -0.06 6.60 17.66
CA GLU A 270 0.29 5.35 16.97
C GLU A 270 -0.37 5.21 15.60
N VAL A 271 0.39 4.77 14.60
CA VAL A 271 -0.11 4.45 13.26
C VAL A 271 0.17 2.99 12.91
N ILE A 272 -0.84 2.28 12.41
CA ILE A 272 -0.74 0.86 12.03
C ILE A 272 -0.78 0.83 10.52
N VAL A 273 0.37 0.57 9.91
CA VAL A 273 0.62 0.70 8.47
C VAL A 273 0.64 -0.69 7.84
N VAL A 274 -0.32 -0.96 6.95
CA VAL A 274 -0.34 -2.18 6.15
C VAL A 274 0.20 -1.89 4.76
N GLY A 275 1.33 -2.51 4.41
CA GLY A 275 2.09 -2.14 3.22
C GLY A 275 3.06 -3.22 2.77
N HIS A 276 4.20 -2.78 2.24
CA HIS A 276 5.02 -3.60 1.35
C HIS A 276 6.50 -3.65 1.71
N SER A 277 7.16 -4.74 1.32
CA SER A 277 8.53 -5.04 1.76
C SER A 277 9.60 -4.13 1.15
N GLY A 278 9.47 -3.73 -0.11
CA GLY A 278 10.41 -2.81 -0.76
C GLY A 278 10.31 -1.42 -0.14
N TYR A 279 9.10 -0.93 0.09
CA TYR A 279 8.86 0.31 0.83
C TYR A 279 9.45 0.24 2.24
N PHE A 280 9.06 -0.74 3.06
CA PHE A 280 9.51 -0.85 4.46
C PHE A 280 11.02 -1.00 4.61
N ARG A 281 11.67 -1.82 3.77
CA ARG A 281 13.12 -1.98 3.83
C ARG A 281 13.84 -0.67 3.54
N ASN A 282 13.38 0.09 2.55
CA ASN A 282 13.99 1.38 2.23
C ASN A 282 13.66 2.45 3.27
N PHE A 283 12.50 2.36 3.92
CA PHE A 283 12.14 3.20 5.06
C PHE A 283 13.16 3.00 6.20
N PHE A 284 13.46 1.75 6.54
CA PHE A 284 14.50 1.44 7.53
C PHE A 284 15.89 1.88 7.08
N ARG A 285 16.26 1.70 5.80
CA ARG A 285 17.56 2.17 5.27
C ARG A 285 17.74 3.67 5.43
N ARG A 286 16.67 4.44 5.21
CA ARG A 286 16.68 5.89 5.31
C ARG A 286 16.72 6.36 6.76
N PHE A 287 15.76 5.92 7.56
CA PHE A 287 15.50 6.55 8.86
C PHE A 287 16.19 5.88 10.06
N LEU A 288 16.79 4.69 9.90
CA LEU A 288 17.72 4.18 10.92
C LEU A 288 19.07 4.90 10.86
N PRO A 289 19.83 4.93 11.97
CA PRO A 289 21.16 5.49 11.98
C PRO A 289 22.04 4.94 10.83
N PRO A 290 22.89 5.77 10.19
CA PRO A 290 23.75 5.33 9.09
C PRO A 290 24.61 4.11 9.47
N HIS A 291 25.13 4.10 10.70
CA HIS A 291 25.95 3.03 11.28
C HIS A 291 25.16 1.81 11.80
N SER A 292 23.82 1.88 11.80
CA SER A 292 22.98 0.73 12.22
C SER A 292 23.26 -0.48 11.34
N THR A 293 23.51 -1.61 11.99
CA THR A 293 23.66 -2.94 11.37
C THR A 293 22.39 -3.77 11.46
N HIS A 294 21.26 -3.18 11.89
CA HIS A 294 20.02 -3.89 12.09
C HIS A 294 19.54 -4.62 10.82
N VAL A 295 19.02 -5.83 10.99
CA VAL A 295 18.60 -6.73 9.89
C VAL A 295 17.58 -6.08 8.95
N SER A 296 16.77 -5.14 9.47
CA SER A 296 15.74 -4.43 8.71
C SER A 296 16.26 -3.57 7.55
N LYS A 297 17.55 -3.18 7.56
CA LYS A 297 18.18 -2.48 6.42
C LYS A 297 18.50 -3.41 5.25
N LYS A 298 18.56 -4.74 5.47
CA LYS A 298 19.03 -5.73 4.50
C LYS A 298 17.92 -6.68 4.06
N SER A 299 17.18 -7.21 5.03
CA SER A 299 16.17 -8.26 4.81
C SER A 299 14.76 -7.69 4.63
N LYS A 300 13.89 -8.48 3.99
CA LYS A 300 12.47 -8.13 3.85
C LYS A 300 11.74 -8.62 5.09
N LEU A 301 10.65 -7.96 5.47
CA LEU A 301 9.72 -8.53 6.44
C LEU A 301 9.12 -9.82 5.87
N GLN A 302 8.87 -10.86 6.68
CA GLN A 302 8.09 -12.02 6.24
C GLN A 302 6.65 -11.60 5.89
N ASN A 303 5.94 -12.38 5.06
CA ASN A 303 4.53 -12.10 4.78
C ASN A 303 3.73 -12.05 6.08
N CYS A 304 2.86 -11.04 6.21
CA CYS A 304 2.10 -10.77 7.44
C CYS A 304 2.95 -10.47 8.69
N ALA A 305 4.25 -10.20 8.55
CA ALA A 305 5.07 -9.82 9.70
C ALA A 305 4.69 -8.43 10.22
N VAL A 306 4.82 -8.27 11.54
CA VAL A 306 4.47 -7.10 12.32
C VAL A 306 5.70 -6.62 13.09
N VAL A 307 6.14 -5.41 12.80
CA VAL A 307 7.28 -4.75 13.46
C VAL A 307 6.84 -3.38 13.94
N ALA A 308 7.15 -3.04 15.18
CA ALA A 308 6.88 -1.74 15.77
C ALA A 308 8.18 -1.00 16.09
N PHE A 309 8.15 0.33 16.01
CA PHE A 309 9.24 1.22 16.38
C PHE A 309 8.71 2.62 16.65
N GLU A 310 9.51 3.45 17.31
CA GLU A 310 9.23 4.87 17.50
C GLU A 310 9.93 5.69 16.42
N LEU A 311 9.14 6.52 15.76
CA LEU A 311 9.61 7.48 14.77
C LEU A 311 9.52 8.86 15.37
N THR A 312 10.65 9.55 15.43
CA THR A 312 10.75 10.87 16.07
C THR A 312 11.07 11.92 15.01
N ARG A 313 10.34 13.03 15.07
CA ARG A 313 10.65 14.26 14.36
C ARG A 313 11.13 15.31 15.34
N ASP A 314 12.31 15.85 15.10
CA ASP A 314 12.76 17.07 15.76
C ASP A 314 12.11 18.27 15.08
N VAL A 315 11.34 19.07 15.83
CA VAL A 315 10.60 20.20 15.25
C VAL A 315 11.52 21.34 14.85
N SER A 316 12.66 21.49 15.54
CA SER A 316 13.62 22.57 15.31
C SER A 316 14.49 22.30 14.08
N SER A 317 15.04 21.09 13.96
CA SER A 317 15.88 20.73 12.81
C SER A 317 15.06 20.22 11.63
N GLY A 318 13.84 19.71 11.85
CA GLY A 318 13.04 19.01 10.83
C GLY A 318 13.56 17.60 10.52
N GLU A 319 14.55 17.11 11.26
CA GLU A 319 15.07 15.76 11.10
C GLU A 319 14.10 14.71 11.61
N VAL A 320 14.04 13.59 10.90
CA VAL A 320 13.19 12.45 11.21
C VAL A 320 14.07 11.21 11.37
N ALA A 321 13.93 10.48 12.47
CA ALA A 321 14.73 9.31 12.74
C ALA A 321 13.94 8.23 13.48
N ILE A 322 14.29 6.98 13.22
CA ILE A 322 13.84 5.84 14.01
C ILE A 322 14.76 5.70 15.22
N ASP A 323 14.18 5.59 16.41
CA ASP A 323 14.94 5.13 17.57
C ASP A 323 15.13 3.61 17.46
N GLU A 324 16.32 3.20 17.03
CA GLU A 324 16.67 1.77 16.85
C GLU A 324 16.42 0.94 18.11
N SER A 325 16.59 1.53 19.31
CA SER A 325 16.40 0.85 20.58
C SER A 325 14.93 0.47 20.83
N THR A 326 13.98 1.07 20.10
CA THR A 326 12.54 0.81 20.21
C THR A 326 12.02 -0.19 19.16
N LEU A 327 12.87 -0.58 18.20
CA LEU A 327 12.48 -1.50 17.13
C LEU A 327 12.23 -2.89 17.70
N ARG A 328 11.02 -3.42 17.55
CA ARG A 328 10.58 -4.72 18.07
C ARG A 328 9.82 -5.51 17.01
N VAL A 329 10.18 -6.78 16.88
CA VAL A 329 9.38 -7.77 16.13
C VAL A 329 8.23 -8.24 17.03
N LEU A 330 6.99 -8.02 16.60
CA LEU A 330 5.80 -8.40 17.36
C LEU A 330 5.21 -9.73 16.91
N TYR A 331 5.30 -10.03 15.61
CA TYR A 331 4.80 -11.26 15.00
C TYR A 331 5.47 -11.51 13.66
N LYS A 332 6.12 -12.68 13.48
CA LYS A 332 6.96 -13.03 12.31
C LYS A 332 8.10 -12.01 12.07
N GLY A 333 9.27 -12.50 11.70
CA GLY A 333 10.47 -11.69 11.64
C GLY A 333 10.79 -11.14 10.25
N PHE A 334 12.07 -10.91 10.05
CA PHE A 334 12.66 -10.66 8.74
C PHE A 334 13.03 -11.99 8.07
N ALA A 335 13.11 -12.00 6.74
CA ALA A 335 13.57 -13.11 5.91
C ALA A 335 14.40 -12.62 4.72
#